data_AF-A0A968WHN8-F1
#
_entry.id   AF-A0A968WHN8-F1
#
_cell.length_a   1.000
_cell.length_b   1.000
_cell.length_c   1.000
_cell.angle_alpha   90.00
_cell.angle_beta   90.00
_cell.angle_gamma   90.00
#
_symmetry.space_group_name_H-M   'P 1'
#
loop_
_entity.id
_entity.type
_entity.pdbx_description
1 polymer ?
#
loop_
_entity_poly.entity_id
_entity_poly.type
_entity_poly.pdbx_seq_one_letter_code
_entity_poly.pdbx_strand_id
1 'polypeptide(L)'
;MHVGLSREQKIKVLNSQRVYEVMQRILLRENDIRRNQEHFWVVGLNNTNKILFVELVSLGASNRVSVAPPEVFRMAIYKLSNKVILVHNHPSGDTRISGADKTFTAQMIGAGRIVKIEVLDHLVITESTFVSFADEGVMEDLQHHEKAVLAEREKGLLREMIKEAEKKRETAVIEKFSDSLKKLGVDEETIKRAAGRTGWPAAS
;
A
#
# COMPACT_ATOMS: atom_id res chain seq x y z
N MET A 1 12.54 7.88 18.24
CA MET A 1 12.76 9.01 19.18
C MET A 1 11.66 10.05 18.91
N HIS A 2 10.96 10.56 19.92
CA HIS A 2 9.94 11.60 19.72
C HIS A 2 10.64 12.94 19.52
N VAL A 3 10.51 13.55 18.34
CA VAL A 3 11.08 14.87 18.08
C VAL A 3 10.18 15.91 18.72
N GLY A 4 10.67 16.59 19.76
CA GLY A 4 9.94 17.68 20.41
C GLY A 4 9.77 18.86 19.46
N LEU A 5 8.52 19.21 19.13
CA LEU A 5 8.18 20.37 18.32
C LEU A 5 7.86 21.59 19.20
N SER A 6 8.44 22.75 18.89
CA SER A 6 8.05 24.03 19.51
C SER A 6 6.65 24.46 19.06
N ARG A 7 6.02 25.41 19.78
CA ARG A 7 4.71 25.97 19.37
C ARG A 7 4.76 26.59 17.98
N GLU A 8 5.87 27.22 17.63
CA GLU A 8 6.12 27.80 16.31
C GLU A 8 6.29 26.75 15.21
N GLN A 9 6.56 25.49 15.55
CA GLN A 9 6.70 24.38 14.60
C GLN A 9 5.40 23.61 14.36
N LYS A 10 4.34 23.85 15.17
CA LYS A 10 2.97 23.35 14.94
C LYS A 10 2.24 24.15 13.87
N ILE A 11 2.86 24.23 12.70
CA ILE A 11 2.46 25.11 11.61
C ILE A 11 1.43 24.40 10.75
N LYS A 12 0.53 25.18 10.15
CA LYS A 12 -0.31 24.70 9.05
C LYS A 12 0.57 24.49 7.81
N VAL A 13 0.69 23.25 7.36
CA VAL A 13 1.37 22.90 6.12
C VAL A 13 0.45 23.26 4.96
N LEU A 14 0.93 24.16 4.10
CA LEU A 14 0.20 24.60 2.90
C LEU A 14 0.85 24.08 1.62
N ASN A 15 2.14 23.75 1.65
CA ASN A 15 2.92 23.25 0.53
C ASN A 15 4.13 22.44 1.03
N SER A 16 4.81 21.76 0.11
CA SER A 16 6.01 20.95 0.33
C SER A 16 7.17 21.78 0.92
N GLN A 17 7.39 23.00 0.42
CA GLN A 17 8.42 23.94 0.89
C GLN A 17 8.34 24.13 2.41
N ARG A 18 7.14 24.28 2.96
CA ARG A 18 6.96 24.48 4.40
C ARG A 18 7.31 23.25 5.22
N VAL A 19 7.05 22.05 4.69
CA VAL A 19 7.49 20.79 5.32
C VAL A 19 9.00 20.70 5.29
N TYR A 20 9.61 20.98 4.13
CA TYR A 20 11.06 20.99 3.97
C TYR A 20 11.73 21.93 4.97
N GLU A 21 11.27 23.17 5.13
CA GLU A 21 11.84 24.11 6.11
C GLU A 21 11.84 23.59 7.55
N VAL A 22 10.81 22.85 7.94
CA VAL A 22 10.73 22.23 9.28
C VAL A 22 11.71 21.07 9.37
N MET A 23 11.74 20.20 8.35
CA MET A 23 12.57 18.99 8.34
C MET A 23 14.06 19.29 8.17
N GLN A 24 14.42 20.29 7.36
CA GLN A 24 15.79 20.77 7.20
C GLN A 24 16.35 21.26 8.53
N ARG A 25 15.58 22.04 9.31
CA ARG A 25 16.00 22.44 10.66
C ARG A 25 16.16 21.27 11.61
N ILE A 26 15.38 20.19 11.44
CA ILE A 26 15.53 18.97 12.25
C ILE A 26 16.82 18.25 11.85
N LEU A 27 17.05 18.04 10.54
CA LEU A 27 18.26 17.40 10.02
C LEU A 27 19.53 18.17 10.41
N LEU A 28 19.55 19.49 10.29
CA LEU A 28 20.72 20.33 10.59
C LEU A 28 21.04 20.45 12.10
N ARG A 29 20.16 19.98 12.99
CA ARG A 29 20.46 19.87 14.43
C ARG A 29 21.29 18.65 14.77
N GLU A 30 21.29 17.64 13.90
CA GLU A 30 22.10 16.44 14.07
C GLU A 30 23.58 16.75 13.82
N ASN A 31 24.47 15.99 14.45
CA ASN A 31 25.91 16.10 14.20
C ASN A 31 26.29 15.50 12.84
N ASP A 32 27.50 15.79 12.37
CA ASP A 32 27.97 15.41 11.02
C ASP A 32 27.90 13.89 10.77
N ILE A 33 28.21 13.08 11.80
CA ILE A 33 28.14 11.61 11.73
C ILE A 33 26.71 11.15 11.46
N ARG A 34 25.74 11.74 12.19
CA ARG A 34 24.32 11.43 12.03
C ARG A 34 23.81 11.92 10.69
N ARG A 35 24.12 13.15 10.25
CA ARG A 35 23.68 13.69 8.95
C ARG A 35 24.15 12.86 7.76
N ASN A 36 25.25 12.14 7.91
CA ASN A 36 25.74 11.20 6.90
C ASN A 36 24.98 9.84 6.88
N GLN A 37 23.93 9.68 7.68
CA GLN A 37 23.04 8.51 7.69
C GLN A 37 21.70 8.86 7.03
N GLU A 38 21.09 7.85 6.39
CA GLU A 38 19.72 7.98 5.90
C GLU A 38 18.75 7.89 7.08
N HIS A 39 17.99 8.95 7.26
CA HIS A 39 16.90 9.03 8.21
C HIS A 39 15.60 8.91 7.44
N PHE A 40 14.65 8.21 8.03
CA PHE A 40 13.27 8.17 7.54
C PHE A 40 12.34 8.65 8.65
N TRP A 41 11.61 9.72 8.34
CA TRP A 41 10.64 10.35 9.23
C TRP A 41 9.22 10.22 8.71
N VAL A 42 8.29 10.26 9.65
CA VAL A 42 6.87 10.43 9.40
C VAL A 42 6.41 11.72 10.07
N VAL A 43 5.78 12.58 9.27
CA VAL A 43 5.14 13.81 9.74
C VAL A 43 3.64 13.58 9.78
N GLY A 44 3.06 13.50 10.96
CA GLY A 44 1.62 13.34 11.13
C GLY A 44 0.90 14.68 11.15
N LEU A 45 -0.19 14.80 10.40
CA LEU A 45 -1.03 15.99 10.32
C LEU A 45 -2.45 15.71 10.85
N ASN A 46 -3.13 16.79 11.21
CA ASN A 46 -4.57 16.77 11.45
C ASN A 46 -5.38 17.17 10.20
N ASN A 47 -6.72 17.18 10.33
CA ASN A 47 -7.64 17.55 9.25
C ASN A 47 -7.34 18.93 8.62
N THR A 48 -6.83 19.87 9.41
CA THR A 48 -6.50 21.24 8.97
C THR A 48 -5.06 21.40 8.48
N ASN A 49 -4.36 20.29 8.21
CA ASN A 49 -2.94 20.22 7.81
C ASN A 49 -1.97 20.80 8.85
N LYS A 50 -2.33 20.84 10.14
CA LYS A 50 -1.36 21.21 11.19
C LYS A 50 -0.55 19.99 11.59
N ILE A 51 0.77 20.18 11.73
CA ILE A 51 1.67 19.12 12.23
C ILE A 51 1.30 18.76 13.67
N LEU A 52 0.99 17.49 13.90
CA LEU A 52 0.76 16.89 15.20
C LEU A 52 2.06 16.33 15.79
N PHE A 53 2.87 15.69 14.96
CA PHE A 53 4.14 15.11 15.35
C PHE A 53 5.10 14.99 14.16
N VAL A 54 6.38 14.89 14.48
CA VAL A 54 7.42 14.35 13.61
C VAL A 54 8.07 13.18 14.36
N GLU A 55 8.16 12.02 13.72
CA GLU A 55 8.79 10.84 14.29
C GLU A 55 9.90 10.34 13.37
N LEU A 56 11.10 10.15 13.93
CA LEU A 56 12.15 9.37 13.28
C LEU A 56 11.81 7.88 13.45
N VAL A 57 11.45 7.23 12.35
CA VAL A 57 11.03 5.82 12.30
C VAL A 57 12.21 4.91 12.06
N SER A 58 13.17 5.32 11.21
CA SER A 58 14.37 4.54 10.95
C SER A 58 15.59 5.41 10.70
N LEU A 59 16.75 4.83 10.99
CA LEU A 59 18.07 5.40 10.79
C LEU A 59 18.98 4.29 10.24
N GLY A 60 19.54 4.49 9.05
CA GLY A 60 20.29 3.46 8.34
C GLY A 60 21.55 3.97 7.63
N ALA A 61 22.43 3.03 7.30
CA ALA A 61 23.47 3.25 6.30
C ALA A 61 22.83 3.20 4.89
N SER A 62 23.42 3.92 3.94
CA SER A 62 22.90 4.41 2.65
C SER A 62 22.34 3.39 1.63
N ASN A 63 21.66 2.31 2.03
CA ASN A 63 21.31 1.27 1.08
C ASN A 63 20.09 0.39 1.39
N ARG A 64 19.10 0.91 2.14
CA ARG A 64 17.68 0.49 2.19
C ARG A 64 17.15 0.65 3.62
N VAL A 65 16.32 1.67 3.80
CA VAL A 65 15.42 1.74 4.94
C VAL A 65 14.35 0.65 4.78
N SER A 66 14.50 -0.47 5.49
CA SER A 66 13.48 -1.53 5.55
C SER A 66 12.47 -1.20 6.65
N VAL A 67 11.59 -0.23 6.39
CA VAL A 67 10.51 0.13 7.32
C VAL A 67 9.22 -0.52 6.88
N ALA A 68 8.55 -1.21 7.79
CA ALA A 68 7.26 -1.85 7.52
C ALA A 68 6.09 -0.87 7.73
N PRO A 69 4.96 -1.03 7.02
CA PRO A 69 3.80 -0.13 7.19
C PRO A 69 3.32 0.05 8.63
N PRO A 70 3.24 -1.00 9.49
CA PRO A 70 2.84 -0.81 10.88
C PRO A 70 3.74 0.17 11.65
N GLU A 71 5.03 0.23 11.33
CA GLU A 71 5.97 1.15 11.96
C GLU A 71 5.73 2.60 11.52
N VAL A 72 5.43 2.81 10.23
CA VAL A 72 5.07 4.12 9.66
C VAL A 72 3.80 4.68 10.30
N PHE A 73 2.76 3.85 10.41
CA PHE A 73 1.43 4.30 10.83
C PHE A 73 1.21 4.23 12.35
N ARG A 74 2.10 3.60 13.13
CA ARG A 74 1.94 3.44 14.59
C ARG A 74 1.63 4.75 15.31
N MET A 75 2.45 5.78 15.09
CA MET A 75 2.23 7.07 15.76
C MET A 75 1.09 7.86 15.15
N ALA A 76 0.80 7.68 13.87
CA ALA A 76 -0.35 8.30 13.23
C ALA A 76 -1.66 7.82 13.89
N ILE A 77 -1.79 6.50 14.10
CA ILE A 77 -2.90 5.88 14.83
C ILE A 77 -2.93 6.39 16.28
N TYR A 78 -1.81 6.33 17.00
CA TYR A 78 -1.74 6.74 18.41
C TYR A 78 -2.10 8.22 18.63
N LYS A 79 -1.76 9.09 17.67
CA LYS A 79 -2.03 10.54 17.74
C LYS A 79 -3.30 10.97 17.00
N LEU A 80 -4.11 10.02 16.53
CA LEU A 80 -5.33 10.28 15.75
C LEU A 80 -5.07 11.22 14.54
N SER A 81 -3.92 11.02 13.90
CA SER A 81 -3.57 11.68 12.66
C SER A 81 -4.30 10.99 11.51
N ASN A 82 -4.88 11.79 10.61
CA ASN A 82 -5.59 11.31 9.43
C ASN A 82 -4.77 11.40 8.15
N LYS A 83 -3.64 12.11 8.21
CA LYS A 83 -2.79 12.42 7.06
C LYS A 83 -1.35 12.35 7.50
N VAL A 84 -0.50 11.71 6.71
CA VAL A 84 0.95 11.64 6.95
C VAL A 84 1.70 12.14 5.73
N ILE A 85 2.89 12.70 5.97
CA ILE A 85 3.89 12.97 4.95
C ILE A 85 5.12 12.15 5.29
N LEU A 86 5.64 11.43 4.31
CA LEU A 86 6.86 10.64 4.43
C LEU A 86 8.05 11.54 4.10
N VAL A 87 9.16 11.39 4.80
CA VAL A 87 10.37 12.19 4.52
C VAL A 87 11.59 11.31 4.71
N HIS A 88 12.51 11.31 3.76
CA HIS A 88 13.86 10.81 3.99
C HIS A 88 14.92 11.77 3.48
N ASN A 89 16.12 11.70 4.03
CA ASN A 89 17.26 12.44 3.48
C ASN A 89 18.16 11.54 2.63
N HIS A 90 18.77 12.14 1.61
CA HIS A 90 19.90 11.57 0.89
C HIS A 90 21.20 12.25 1.35
N PRO A 91 22.06 11.56 2.13
CA PRO A 91 23.37 12.09 2.53
C PRO A 91 24.27 12.44 1.35
N SER A 92 24.07 11.79 0.19
CA SER A 92 24.80 12.06 -1.04
C SER A 92 24.56 13.46 -1.62
N GLY A 93 23.52 14.16 -1.16
CA GLY A 93 23.12 15.47 -1.68
C GLY A 93 22.31 15.43 -2.98
N ASP A 94 21.99 14.23 -3.48
CA ASP A 94 21.18 14.03 -4.67
C ASP A 94 19.70 13.93 -4.33
N THR A 95 18.82 14.68 -5.00
CA THR A 95 17.37 14.63 -4.80
C THR A 95 16.64 13.74 -5.80
N ARG A 96 17.33 12.95 -6.64
CA ARG A 96 16.67 12.04 -7.57
C ARG A 96 15.78 11.01 -6.85
N ILE A 97 14.52 10.94 -7.28
CA ILE A 97 13.55 9.94 -6.84
C ILE A 97 13.93 8.57 -7.42
N SER A 98 14.32 7.63 -6.58
CA SER A 98 14.68 6.28 -7.01
C SER A 98 13.46 5.38 -7.23
N GLY A 99 13.65 4.26 -7.95
CA GLY A 99 12.61 3.23 -8.08
C GLY A 99 12.24 2.56 -6.76
N ALA A 100 13.19 2.48 -5.82
CA ALA A 100 12.93 1.96 -4.48
C ALA A 100 12.01 2.91 -3.71
N ASP A 101 12.22 4.23 -3.82
CA ASP A 101 11.38 5.23 -3.18
C ASP A 101 9.95 5.17 -3.71
N LYS A 102 9.78 5.05 -5.04
CA LYS A 102 8.45 4.88 -5.67
C LYS A 102 7.73 3.62 -5.17
N THR A 103 8.44 2.50 -5.13
CA THR A 103 7.90 1.21 -4.67
C THR A 103 7.46 1.28 -3.20
N PHE A 104 8.32 1.83 -2.36
CA PHE A 104 8.04 2.03 -0.94
C PHE A 104 6.84 2.96 -0.73
N THR A 105 6.80 4.09 -1.43
CA THR A 105 5.70 5.06 -1.35
C THR A 105 4.37 4.42 -1.76
N ALA A 106 4.34 3.66 -2.85
CA ALA A 106 3.16 2.95 -3.31
C ALA A 106 2.64 1.96 -2.25
N GLN A 107 3.54 1.22 -1.60
CA GLN A 107 3.18 0.32 -0.51
C GLN A 107 2.56 1.09 0.68
N MET A 108 3.13 2.25 1.03
CA MET A 108 2.59 3.09 2.11
C MET A 108 1.23 3.69 1.76
N ILE A 109 1.02 4.13 0.51
CA ILE A 109 -0.28 4.63 0.03
C ILE A 109 -1.36 3.54 0.22
N GLY A 110 -1.08 2.32 -0.23
CA GLY A 110 -2.01 1.20 -0.11
C GLY A 110 -2.30 0.83 1.34
N ALA A 111 -1.27 0.74 2.19
CA ALA A 111 -1.44 0.48 3.61
C ALA A 111 -2.22 1.59 4.33
N GLY A 112 -1.91 2.86 4.01
CA GLY A 112 -2.60 4.03 4.54
C GLY A 112 -4.11 4.01 4.22
N ARG A 113 -4.49 3.60 3.01
CA ARG A 113 -5.89 3.42 2.63
C ARG A 113 -6.62 2.41 3.53
N ILE A 114 -5.98 1.29 3.85
CA ILE A 114 -6.55 0.24 4.72
C ILE A 114 -6.84 0.79 6.12
N VAL A 115 -5.90 1.55 6.69
CA VAL A 115 -6.04 2.12 8.04
C VAL A 115 -6.72 3.50 8.06
N LYS A 116 -7.19 3.99 6.91
CA LYS A 116 -7.80 5.32 6.72
C LYS A 116 -6.91 6.48 7.16
N ILE A 117 -5.63 6.40 6.84
CA ILE A 117 -4.64 7.46 7.02
C ILE A 117 -4.01 7.76 5.66
N GLU A 118 -4.28 8.95 5.13
CA GLU A 118 -3.83 9.34 3.80
C GLU A 118 -2.33 9.69 3.79
N VAL A 119 -1.58 9.14 2.84
CA VAL A 119 -0.21 9.56 2.55
C VAL A 119 -0.29 10.71 1.55
N LEU A 120 -0.09 11.94 2.03
CA LEU A 120 -0.25 13.16 1.22
C LEU A 120 0.91 13.39 0.28
N ASP A 121 2.13 13.13 0.75
CA ASP A 121 3.35 13.44 0.01
C ASP A 121 4.50 12.57 0.54
N HIS A 122 5.57 12.50 -0.26
CA HIS A 122 6.86 11.96 0.13
C HIS A 122 7.96 12.93 -0.30
N LEU A 123 8.71 13.47 0.66
CA LEU A 123 9.83 14.35 0.40
C LEU A 123 11.15 13.59 0.48
N VAL A 124 12.01 13.84 -0.51
CA VAL A 124 13.44 13.51 -0.44
C VAL A 124 14.18 14.81 -0.18
N ILE A 125 14.86 14.90 0.96
CA ILE A 125 15.53 16.12 1.40
C ILE A 125 17.04 15.96 1.41
N THR A 126 17.74 17.08 1.32
CA THR A 126 19.18 17.19 1.53
C THR A 126 19.43 18.36 2.47
N GLU A 127 20.69 18.61 2.82
CA GLU A 127 21.04 19.77 3.64
C GLU A 127 20.67 21.11 2.99
N SER A 128 20.57 21.18 1.66
CA SER A 128 20.43 22.43 0.91
C SER A 128 19.22 22.51 -0.03
N THR A 129 18.63 21.38 -0.41
CA THR A 129 17.46 21.32 -1.31
C THR A 129 16.57 20.10 -1.01
N PHE A 130 15.45 19.97 -1.72
CA PHE A 130 14.55 18.83 -1.65
C PHE A 130 13.80 18.60 -2.97
N VAL A 131 13.13 17.46 -3.07
CA VAL A 131 12.08 17.20 -4.05
C VAL A 131 10.84 16.66 -3.33
N SER A 132 9.66 16.97 -3.85
CA SER A 132 8.37 16.44 -3.39
C SER A 132 7.79 15.54 -4.47
N PHE A 133 7.33 14.35 -4.07
CA PHE A 133 6.65 13.45 -4.98
C PHE A 133 5.33 14.04 -5.47
N ALA A 134 4.64 14.82 -4.64
CA ALA A 134 3.40 15.49 -5.03
C ALA A 134 3.66 16.57 -6.08
N ASP A 135 4.67 17.42 -5.86
CA ASP A 135 5.00 18.51 -6.79
C ASP A 135 5.51 17.97 -8.14
N GLU A 136 6.20 16.82 -8.16
CA GLU A 136 6.67 16.14 -9.37
C GLU A 136 5.57 15.27 -10.04
N GLY A 137 4.34 15.26 -9.53
CA GLY A 137 3.23 14.45 -10.06
C GLY A 137 3.34 12.94 -9.79
N VAL A 138 4.41 12.48 -9.13
CA VAL A 138 4.64 11.06 -8.81
C VAL A 138 3.56 10.50 -7.89
N MET A 139 3.03 11.31 -6.96
CA MET A 139 1.93 10.85 -6.09
C MET A 139 0.68 10.47 -6.89
N GLU A 140 0.30 11.28 -7.88
CA GLU A 140 -0.87 11.03 -8.73
C GLU A 140 -0.68 9.75 -9.57
N ASP A 141 0.50 9.61 -10.17
CA ASP A 141 0.89 8.41 -10.93
C ASP A 141 0.77 7.13 -10.10
N LEU A 142 1.31 7.14 -8.88
CA LEU A 142 1.28 5.99 -7.98
C LEU A 142 -0.15 5.63 -7.55
N GLN A 143 -0.97 6.64 -7.25
CA GLN A 143 -2.37 6.42 -6.88
C GLN A 143 -3.21 5.88 -8.04
N HIS A 144 -2.96 6.33 -9.27
CA HIS A 144 -3.63 5.81 -10.47
C HIS A 144 -3.21 4.38 -10.79
N HIS A 145 -1.92 4.09 -10.75
CA HIS A 145 -1.39 2.75 -11.00
C HIS A 145 -1.97 1.74 -10.01
N GLU A 146 -2.01 2.07 -8.73
CA GLU A 146 -2.55 1.18 -7.70
C GLU A 146 -4.04 0.86 -7.91
N LYS A 147 -4.88 1.87 -8.22
CA LYS A 147 -6.30 1.65 -8.54
C LYS A 147 -6.48 0.73 -9.74
N ALA A 148 -5.67 0.91 -10.77
CA ALA A 148 -5.69 0.05 -11.95
C ALA A 148 -5.32 -1.40 -11.61
N VAL A 149 -4.27 -1.60 -10.80
CA VAL A 149 -3.84 -2.93 -10.35
C VAL A 149 -4.92 -3.63 -9.51
N LEU A 150 -5.55 -2.90 -8.58
CA LEU A 150 -6.65 -3.45 -7.76
C LEU A 150 -7.86 -3.82 -8.61
N ALA A 151 -8.26 -2.96 -9.54
CA ALA A 151 -9.38 -3.24 -10.44
C ALA A 151 -9.12 -4.47 -11.33
N GLU A 152 -7.89 -4.65 -11.81
CA GLU A 152 -7.54 -5.84 -12.61
C GLU A 152 -7.52 -7.11 -11.75
N ARG A 153 -7.06 -7.02 -10.49
CA ARG A 153 -7.11 -8.13 -9.53
C ARG A 153 -8.55 -8.55 -9.21
N GLU A 154 -9.44 -7.58 -8.98
CA GLU A 154 -10.87 -7.83 -8.74
C GLU A 154 -11.54 -8.49 -9.96
N LYS A 155 -11.25 -8.03 -11.18
CA LYS A 155 -11.72 -8.67 -12.40
C LYS A 155 -11.21 -10.09 -12.55
N GLY A 156 -9.96 -10.36 -12.20
CA GLY A 156 -9.38 -11.70 -12.19
C GLY A 156 -10.14 -12.65 -11.28
N LEU A 157 -10.36 -12.24 -10.02
CA LEU A 157 -11.15 -13.01 -9.06
C LEU A 157 -12.59 -13.24 -9.54
N LEU A 158 -13.24 -12.21 -10.10
CA LEU A 158 -14.61 -12.33 -10.63
C LEU A 158 -14.68 -13.34 -11.78
N ARG A 159 -13.70 -13.33 -12.70
CA ARG A 159 -13.61 -14.32 -13.79
C ARG A 159 -13.47 -15.75 -13.26
N GLU A 160 -12.63 -15.95 -12.24
CA GLU A 160 -12.48 -17.26 -11.60
C GLU A 160 -13.78 -17.72 -10.94
N MET A 161 -14.47 -16.82 -10.22
CA MET A 161 -15.75 -17.11 -9.59
C MET A 161 -16.84 -17.47 -10.61
N ILE A 162 -16.92 -16.75 -11.74
CA ILE A 162 -17.87 -17.05 -12.82
C ILE A 162 -17.61 -18.45 -13.37
N LYS A 163 -16.35 -18.77 -13.68
CA LYS A 163 -15.96 -20.09 -14.18
C LYS A 163 -16.30 -21.21 -13.21
N GLU A 164 -16.10 -20.99 -11.91
CA GLU A 164 -16.45 -21.97 -10.88
C GLU A 164 -17.97 -22.15 -10.76
N ALA A 165 -18.75 -21.06 -10.85
CA ALA A 165 -20.20 -21.09 -10.83
C ALA A 165 -20.79 -21.83 -12.05
N GLU A 166 -20.23 -21.59 -13.25
CA GLU A 166 -20.61 -22.31 -14.47
C GLU A 166 -20.34 -23.81 -14.33
N LYS A 167 -19.15 -24.20 -13.87
CA LYS A 167 -18.80 -25.61 -13.64
C LYS A 167 -19.72 -26.27 -12.60
N LYS A 168 -20.04 -25.57 -11.51
CA LYS A 168 -21.00 -26.03 -10.49
C LYS A 168 -22.40 -26.20 -11.09
N ARG A 169 -22.85 -25.26 -11.93
CA ARG A 169 -24.14 -25.33 -12.62
C ARG A 169 -24.22 -26.53 -13.57
N GLU A 170 -23.20 -26.74 -14.40
CA GLU A 170 -23.13 -27.91 -15.29
C GLU A 170 -23.18 -29.22 -14.51
N THR A 171 -22.39 -29.33 -13.43
CA THR A 171 -22.36 -30.52 -12.58
C THR A 171 -23.73 -30.79 -11.95
N ALA A 172 -24.38 -29.75 -11.42
CA ALA A 172 -25.70 -29.86 -10.80
C ALA A 172 -26.80 -30.23 -11.82
N VAL A 173 -26.70 -29.74 -13.07
CA VAL A 173 -27.63 -30.13 -14.14
C VAL A 173 -27.46 -31.60 -14.50
N ILE A 174 -26.22 -32.08 -14.63
CA ILE A 174 -25.94 -33.49 -14.93
C ILE A 174 -26.41 -34.40 -13.78
N GLU A 175 -26.20 -34.01 -12.53
CA GLU A 175 -26.70 -34.75 -11.35
C GLU A 175 -28.23 -34.85 -11.35
N LYS A 176 -28.94 -33.72 -11.50
CA LYS A 176 -30.40 -33.73 -11.58
C LYS A 176 -30.93 -34.59 -12.74
N PHE A 177 -30.29 -34.52 -13.91
CA PHE A 177 -30.65 -35.34 -15.06
C PHE A 177 -30.45 -36.85 -14.76
N SER A 178 -29.32 -37.20 -14.15
CA SER A 178 -29.02 -38.58 -13.75
C SER A 178 -30.05 -39.11 -12.72
N ASP A 179 -30.42 -38.29 -11.72
CA ASP A 179 -31.44 -38.65 -10.73
C ASP A 179 -32.82 -38.87 -11.35
N SER A 180 -33.21 -38.05 -12.32
CA SER A 180 -34.45 -38.23 -13.07
C SER A 180 -34.48 -39.54 -13.86
N LEU A 181 -33.38 -39.91 -14.51
CA LEU A 181 -33.28 -41.18 -15.24
C LEU A 181 -33.32 -42.39 -14.29
N LYS A 182 -32.67 -42.32 -13.13
CA LYS A 182 -32.75 -43.35 -12.08
C LYS A 182 -34.20 -43.57 -11.62
N LYS A 183 -34.97 -42.51 -11.42
CA LYS A 183 -36.39 -42.59 -11.04
C LYS A 183 -37.27 -43.23 -12.12
N LEU A 184 -36.88 -43.12 -13.39
CA LEU A 184 -37.56 -43.75 -14.52
C LEU A 184 -37.13 -45.22 -14.73
N GLY A 185 -36.24 -45.76 -13.89
CA GLY A 185 -35.80 -47.15 -13.95
C GLY A 185 -34.74 -47.43 -15.02
N VAL A 186 -34.07 -46.40 -15.54
CA VAL A 186 -32.95 -46.56 -16.49
C VAL A 186 -31.73 -47.12 -15.75
N ASP A 187 -31.06 -48.10 -16.36
CA ASP A 187 -29.88 -48.73 -15.78
C ASP A 187 -28.67 -47.77 -15.69
N GLU A 188 -27.79 -48.02 -14.73
CA GLU A 188 -26.69 -47.12 -14.42
C GLU A 188 -25.64 -47.00 -15.53
N GLU A 189 -25.51 -48.02 -16.38
CA GLU A 189 -24.54 -48.04 -17.48
C GLU A 189 -25.01 -47.14 -18.64
N THR A 190 -26.30 -47.16 -18.93
CA THR A 190 -26.95 -46.26 -19.89
C THR A 190 -26.91 -44.80 -19.42
N ILE A 191 -27.12 -44.53 -18.13
CA ILE A 191 -27.01 -43.16 -17.57
C ILE A 191 -25.59 -42.61 -17.70
N LYS A 192 -24.56 -43.44 -17.43
CA LYS A 192 -23.15 -43.04 -17.57
C LYS A 192 -22.78 -42.67 -19.01
N ARG A 193 -23.31 -43.42 -20.00
CA ARG A 193 -23.15 -43.08 -21.43
C ARG A 193 -23.88 -41.79 -21.81
N ALA A 194 -25.13 -41.61 -21.38
CA ALA A 194 -25.93 -40.44 -21.72
C ALA A 194 -25.44 -39.13 -21.08
N ALA A 195 -24.89 -39.19 -19.86
CA ALA A 195 -24.33 -38.04 -19.14
C ALA A 195 -22.93 -37.61 -19.63
N GLY A 196 -22.37 -38.27 -20.65
CA GLY A 196 -21.05 -37.96 -21.20
C GLY A 196 -19.88 -38.24 -20.24
N ARG A 197 -20.08 -39.03 -19.19
CA ARG A 197 -19.10 -39.35 -18.15
C ARG A 197 -18.52 -40.75 -18.34
N THR A 198 -17.72 -40.97 -19.38
CA THR A 198 -17.03 -42.27 -19.61
C THR A 198 -15.78 -42.47 -18.73
N GLY A 199 -15.74 -41.95 -17.50
CA GLY A 199 -14.50 -41.96 -16.69
C GLY A 199 -14.61 -41.58 -15.21
N TRP A 200 -15.63 -42.02 -14.47
CA TRP A 200 -15.59 -41.97 -13.00
C TRP A 200 -14.95 -43.28 -12.48
N PRO A 201 -13.94 -43.25 -11.58
CA PRO A 201 -13.44 -44.46 -10.96
C PRO A 201 -14.58 -45.13 -10.18
N ALA A 202 -14.75 -46.44 -10.38
CA ALA A 202 -15.69 -47.24 -9.62
C ALA A 202 -15.34 -47.08 -8.12
N ALA A 203 -16.29 -46.58 -7.34
CA ALA A 203 -16.21 -46.68 -5.88
C ALA A 203 -16.41 -48.16 -5.53
N SER A 204 -15.33 -48.79 -5.06
CA SER A 204 -15.34 -50.09 -4.39
C SER A 204 -15.97 -49.98 -3.02
#